data_AF-F2LRN3-F1
#
_entry.id   AF-F2LRN3-F1
#
_cell.length_a   1.000
_cell.length_b   1.000
_cell.length_c   1.000
_cell.angle_alpha   90.00
_cell.angle_beta   90.00
_cell.angle_gamma   90.00
#
_symmetry.space_group_name_H-M   'P 1'
#
loop_
_entity.id
_entity.type
_entity.pdbx_description
1 polymer ?
#
loop_
_entity_poly.entity_id
_entity_poly.type
_entity_poly.pdbx_seq_one_letter_code
_entity_poly.pdbx_strand_id
1 'polypeptide(L)'
;MGGAAVAGTTSLSGDTPKENSKAEPVARAIPRTGESCKKCPPDGGSMQRRNWSMSDNSREYQGRITGFPYSVAERWSMEWIWERDFDGFRPADCLLLEAKGKYDQFLDKSGKPYTKAFFDMQQQAVSQAGMVNANPPARLKWYFQTERTWAYMRTSLARLRVESECLP
;
A
#
# COMPACT_ATOMS: atom_id res chain seq x y z
N MET A 1 -82.67 -3.12 -54.50
CA MET A 1 -82.00 -4.42 -54.29
C MET A 1 -80.51 -4.15 -54.43
N GLY A 2 -79.78 -3.79 -53.37
CA GLY A 2 -79.26 -4.65 -52.29
C GLY A 2 -77.85 -5.12 -52.71
N GLY A 3 -76.74 -4.97 -52.00
CA GLY A 3 -76.38 -4.40 -50.70
C GLY A 3 -74.92 -4.81 -50.37
N ALA A 4 -74.27 -4.06 -49.47
CA ALA A 4 -73.06 -4.34 -48.64
C ALA A 4 -71.71 -4.71 -49.32
N ALA A 5 -70.58 -4.01 -49.10
CA ALA A 5 -69.74 -3.84 -47.88
C ALA A 5 -69.28 -5.21 -47.31
N VAL A 6 -68.03 -5.47 -46.87
CA VAL A 6 -67.21 -4.80 -45.84
C VAL A 6 -65.73 -5.25 -45.94
N ALA A 7 -64.84 -4.45 -45.34
CA ALA A 7 -63.39 -4.56 -45.15
C ALA A 7 -62.88 -5.76 -44.30
N GLY A 8 -61.55 -5.95 -44.28
CA GLY A 8 -60.86 -6.71 -43.22
C GLY A 8 -59.37 -6.89 -43.47
N THR A 9 -58.55 -6.39 -42.54
CA THR A 9 -57.08 -6.41 -42.48
C THR A 9 -56.53 -7.74 -41.95
N THR A 10 -55.29 -8.10 -42.28
CA THR A 10 -54.29 -8.63 -41.33
C THR A 10 -52.87 -8.52 -41.91
N SER A 11 -52.00 -7.80 -41.18
CA SER A 11 -50.53 -7.95 -41.23
C SER A 11 -50.09 -8.70 -39.98
N LEU A 12 -49.22 -9.69 -40.15
CA LEU A 12 -48.35 -10.39 -39.18
C LEU A 12 -47.68 -11.51 -40.00
N SER A 13 -46.47 -12.01 -39.80
CA SER A 13 -45.23 -11.67 -39.09
C SER A 13 -44.30 -12.87 -39.35
N GLY A 14 -42.98 -12.67 -39.32
CA GLY A 14 -41.96 -13.76 -39.28
C GLY A 14 -40.85 -13.56 -40.31
N ASP A 15 -39.77 -12.84 -39.99
CA ASP A 15 -38.47 -13.36 -39.50
C ASP A 15 -37.71 -14.14 -40.59
N THR A 16 -36.48 -13.88 -41.04
CA THR A 16 -35.31 -13.06 -40.65
C THR A 16 -34.34 -13.07 -41.86
N PRO A 17 -33.39 -12.12 -42.01
CA PRO A 17 -32.10 -12.45 -42.63
C PRO A 17 -30.95 -12.40 -41.62
N LYS A 18 -30.16 -13.48 -41.62
CA LYS A 18 -28.92 -13.66 -40.85
C LYS A 18 -27.92 -12.54 -41.12
N GLU A 19 -27.53 -11.88 -40.04
CA GLU A 19 -26.40 -10.97 -39.91
C GLU A 19 -25.08 -11.75 -40.03
N ASN A 20 -24.20 -11.31 -40.94
CA ASN A 20 -22.87 -11.90 -41.11
C ASN A 20 -21.88 -11.09 -40.26
N SER A 21 -21.46 -11.68 -39.14
CA SER A 21 -20.59 -11.07 -38.14
C SER A 21 -19.19 -10.77 -38.70
N LYS A 22 -18.83 -9.49 -38.78
CA LYS A 22 -17.43 -9.05 -38.85
C LYS A 22 -17.06 -8.51 -37.48
N ALA A 23 -16.35 -9.33 -36.70
CA ALA A 23 -15.92 -8.98 -35.36
C ALA A 23 -14.91 -7.81 -35.42
N GLU A 24 -15.32 -6.66 -34.91
CA GLU A 24 -14.43 -5.55 -34.53
C GLU A 24 -13.67 -5.93 -33.26
N PRO A 25 -12.41 -5.45 -33.07
CA PRO A 25 -11.72 -5.69 -31.82
C PRO A 25 -12.41 -4.86 -30.74
N VAL A 26 -13.05 -5.54 -29.80
CA VAL A 26 -13.54 -4.95 -28.55
C VAL A 26 -12.32 -4.39 -27.82
N ALA A 27 -12.07 -3.10 -28.00
CA ALA A 27 -11.20 -2.36 -27.11
C ALA A 27 -11.71 -2.61 -25.69
N ARG A 28 -10.91 -3.29 -24.86
CA ARG A 28 -11.18 -3.41 -23.43
C ARG A 28 -11.25 -1.98 -22.90
N ALA A 29 -12.46 -1.49 -22.70
CA ALA A 29 -12.71 -0.26 -21.98
C ALA A 29 -12.20 -0.48 -20.55
N ILE A 30 -11.00 0.04 -20.26
CA ILE A 30 -10.55 0.24 -18.89
C ILE A 30 -11.60 1.14 -18.26
N PRO A 31 -12.31 0.74 -17.18
CA PRO A 31 -13.18 1.65 -16.47
C PRO A 31 -12.27 2.73 -15.89
N ARG A 32 -12.24 3.91 -16.52
CA ARG A 32 -11.76 5.10 -15.85
C ARG A 32 -12.84 5.48 -14.85
N THR A 33 -12.80 4.85 -13.69
CA THR A 33 -13.53 5.32 -12.52
C THR A 33 -12.98 6.71 -12.23
N GLY A 34 -13.71 7.73 -12.70
CA GLY A 34 -13.49 9.14 -12.41
C GLY A 34 -13.83 9.50 -10.96
N GLU A 35 -13.46 8.64 -10.01
CA GLU A 35 -13.20 9.12 -8.66
C GLU A 35 -11.98 10.02 -8.80
N SER A 36 -12.08 11.29 -8.41
CA SER A 36 -10.90 12.13 -8.25
C SER A 36 -9.92 11.31 -7.42
N CYS A 37 -8.80 10.85 -7.99
CA CYS A 37 -7.77 10.16 -7.24
C CYS A 37 -7.49 11.03 -6.02
N LYS A 38 -7.89 10.59 -4.82
CA LYS A 38 -7.57 11.34 -3.61
C LYS A 38 -6.06 11.41 -3.60
N LYS A 39 -5.54 12.61 -3.85
CA LYS A 39 -4.10 12.83 -4.01
C LYS A 39 -3.43 12.25 -2.77
N CYS A 40 -2.49 11.33 -2.96
CA CYS A 40 -1.81 10.70 -1.84
C CYS A 40 -0.92 11.75 -1.16
N PRO A 41 -1.17 12.13 0.12
CA PRO A 41 -0.41 13.21 0.74
C PRO A 41 1.11 12.96 0.78
N PRO A 42 1.59 11.72 1.06
CA PRO A 42 2.99 11.36 0.93
C PRO A 42 3.65 11.61 -0.43
N ASP A 43 2.91 11.78 -1.53
CA ASP A 43 3.49 12.13 -2.85
C ASP A 43 4.24 13.47 -2.83
N GLY A 44 3.93 14.34 -1.87
CA GLY A 44 4.67 15.59 -1.65
C GLY A 44 6.04 15.40 -1.00
N GLY A 45 6.41 14.17 -0.65
CA GLY A 45 7.72 13.82 -0.13
C GLY A 45 8.80 13.68 -1.21
N SER A 46 9.97 13.21 -0.78
CA SER A 46 11.12 12.99 -1.65
C SER A 46 11.97 11.83 -1.16
N MET A 47 12.59 11.10 -2.09
CA MET A 47 13.55 10.07 -1.75
C MET A 47 14.91 10.71 -1.40
N GLN A 48 15.47 10.42 -0.24
CA GLN A 48 16.77 10.93 0.19
C GLN A 48 17.71 9.84 0.68
N ARG A 49 19.01 10.04 0.48
CA ARG A 49 20.05 9.16 1.00
C ARG A 49 20.23 9.42 2.50
N ARG A 50 20.22 8.35 3.30
CA ARG A 50 20.49 8.35 4.74
C ARG A 50 21.63 7.41 5.08
N ASN A 51 22.49 7.85 5.99
CA ASN A 51 23.69 7.14 6.41
C ASN A 51 23.58 6.71 7.88
N TRP A 52 22.42 6.17 8.27
CA TRP A 52 22.20 5.71 9.64
C TRP A 52 23.19 4.61 10.01
N SER A 53 23.65 4.65 11.27
CA SER A 53 24.46 3.59 11.86
C SER A 53 23.56 2.39 12.19
N MET A 54 23.39 1.51 11.20
CA MET A 54 22.67 0.24 11.32
C MET A 54 23.55 -0.92 10.87
N SER A 55 23.17 -2.13 11.26
CA SER A 55 23.86 -3.35 10.82
C SER A 55 23.61 -3.64 9.35
N ASP A 56 24.52 -4.38 8.71
CA ASP A 56 24.38 -4.79 7.30
C ASP A 56 23.07 -5.53 7.06
N ASN A 57 22.72 -6.45 7.95
CA ASN A 57 21.44 -7.18 7.93
C ASN A 57 20.22 -6.26 8.01
N SER A 58 20.25 -5.23 8.88
CA SER A 58 19.15 -4.25 8.96
C SER A 58 19.01 -3.48 7.66
N ARG A 59 20.12 -3.14 7.00
CA ARG A 59 20.16 -2.39 5.75
C ARG A 59 19.64 -3.20 4.57
N GLU A 60 20.11 -4.44 4.44
CA GLU A 60 19.63 -5.39 3.43
C GLU A 60 18.14 -5.68 3.61
N TYR A 61 17.71 -5.86 4.86
CA TYR A 61 16.30 -6.07 5.20
C TYR A 61 15.44 -4.87 4.78
N GLN A 62 15.86 -3.65 5.10
CA GLN A 62 15.19 -2.43 4.66
C GLN A 62 15.02 -2.40 3.13
N GLY A 63 16.10 -2.61 2.38
CA GLY A 63 16.07 -2.63 0.92
C GLY A 63 15.13 -3.70 0.34
N ARG A 64 15.08 -4.89 0.95
CA ARG A 64 14.17 -5.97 0.53
C ARG A 64 12.70 -5.61 0.74
N ILE A 65 12.36 -4.99 1.86
CA ILE A 65 10.97 -4.61 2.19
C ILE A 65 10.48 -3.46 1.32
N THR A 66 11.33 -2.46 1.12
CA THR A 66 10.94 -1.20 0.50
C THR A 66 11.16 -1.20 -1.02
N GLY A 67 12.10 -2.02 -1.49
CA GLY A 67 12.61 -1.97 -2.86
C GLY A 67 13.49 -0.75 -3.13
N PHE A 68 13.81 0.04 -2.10
CA PHE A 68 14.61 1.25 -2.26
C PHE A 68 16.11 0.90 -2.39
N PRO A 69 16.89 1.67 -3.17
CA PRO A 69 18.32 1.44 -3.28
C PRO A 69 19.05 1.57 -1.94
N TYR A 70 20.10 0.77 -1.75
CA TYR A 70 20.98 0.83 -0.58
C TYR A 70 22.40 0.35 -0.94
N SER A 71 23.36 0.62 -0.06
CA SER A 71 24.72 0.09 -0.13
C SER A 71 25.22 -0.29 1.27
N VAL A 72 25.57 -1.56 1.44
CA VAL A 72 26.25 -2.05 2.66
C VAL A 72 27.68 -1.50 2.72
N ALA A 73 28.43 -1.60 1.62
CA ALA A 73 29.81 -1.15 1.54
C ALA A 73 29.96 0.35 1.81
N GLU A 74 29.04 1.16 1.29
CA GLU A 74 29.07 2.63 1.44
C GLU A 74 28.16 3.12 2.59
N ARG A 75 27.55 2.20 3.35
CA ARG A 75 26.74 2.45 4.55
C ARG A 75 25.60 3.46 4.37
N TRP A 76 24.85 3.36 3.27
CA TRP A 76 23.68 4.22 3.03
C TRP A 76 22.44 3.45 2.57
N SER A 77 21.27 3.99 2.84
CA SER A 77 19.97 3.55 2.32
C SER A 77 19.24 4.76 1.74
N MET A 78 18.42 4.58 0.70
CA MET A 78 17.42 5.58 0.34
C MET A 78 16.20 5.43 1.25
N GLU A 79 15.63 6.55 1.67
CA GLU A 79 14.45 6.66 2.52
C GLU A 79 13.49 7.70 1.94
N TRP A 80 12.20 7.62 2.30
CA TRP A 80 11.19 8.60 1.88
C TRP A 80 11.00 9.66 2.96
N ILE A 81 11.27 10.91 2.62
CA ILE A 81 11.15 12.06 3.51
C ILE A 81 9.92 12.86 3.11
N TRP A 82 8.97 12.94 4.02
CA TRP A 82 7.82 13.83 3.88
C TRP A 82 7.79 14.78 5.08
N GLU A 83 6.89 14.61 6.04
CA GLU A 83 6.96 15.31 7.34
C GLU A 83 7.78 14.55 8.39
N ARG A 84 7.98 13.26 8.14
CA ARG A 84 8.83 12.36 8.90
C ARG A 84 9.61 11.52 7.91
N ASP A 85 10.68 10.92 8.40
CA ASP A 85 11.46 9.94 7.67
C ASP A 85 10.72 8.61 7.70
N PHE A 86 10.68 7.92 6.56
CA PHE A 86 10.14 6.58 6.39
C PHE A 86 11.12 5.73 5.61
N ASP A 87 11.27 4.46 5.99
CA ASP A 87 12.18 3.55 5.28
C ASP A 87 11.81 3.38 3.81
N GLY A 88 10.53 3.51 3.45
CA GLY A 88 10.06 3.47 2.06
C GLY A 88 8.66 4.03 1.83
N PHE A 89 8.27 4.10 0.56
CA PHE A 89 6.97 4.58 0.12
C PHE A 89 6.49 3.83 -1.14
N ARG A 90 5.23 3.42 -1.16
CA ARG A 90 4.53 2.81 -2.31
C ARG A 90 3.39 3.74 -2.75
N PRO A 91 3.60 4.54 -3.81
CA PRO A 91 2.63 5.53 -4.27
C PRO A 91 1.28 4.91 -4.68
N ALA A 92 1.31 3.74 -5.32
CA ALA A 92 0.11 3.05 -5.81
C ALA A 92 -0.91 2.74 -4.71
N ASP A 93 -0.44 2.51 -3.47
CA ASP A 93 -1.26 2.15 -2.32
C ASP A 93 -1.39 3.31 -1.30
N CYS A 94 -0.78 4.45 -1.60
CA CYS A 94 -0.55 5.53 -0.64
C CYS A 94 0.04 5.05 0.70
N LEU A 95 1.01 4.15 0.63
CA LEU A 95 1.52 3.38 1.77
C LEU A 95 2.96 3.72 2.09
N LEU A 96 3.19 4.25 3.29
CA LEU A 96 4.51 4.42 3.88
C LEU A 96 4.96 3.14 4.60
N LEU A 97 6.26 2.88 4.58
CA LEU A 97 6.85 1.63 5.07
C LEU A 97 7.90 1.89 6.13
N GLU A 98 7.95 1.01 7.10
CA GLU A 98 9.03 0.87 8.08
C GLU A 98 9.52 -0.56 8.13
N ALA A 99 10.83 -0.75 8.28
CA ALA A 99 11.51 -2.04 8.25
C ALA A 99 12.45 -2.18 9.46
N LYS A 100 12.02 -2.99 10.44
CA LYS A 100 12.79 -3.26 11.67
C LYS A 100 13.52 -4.60 11.56
N GLY A 101 14.77 -4.54 11.09
CA GLY A 101 15.68 -5.69 10.99
C GLY A 101 16.57 -5.85 12.23
N LYS A 102 16.74 -7.09 12.71
CA LYS A 102 17.58 -7.45 13.87
C LYS A 102 17.20 -6.76 15.21
N TYR A 103 15.92 -6.50 15.47
CA TYR A 103 15.52 -5.77 16.70
C TYR A 103 15.48 -6.64 17.98
N ASP A 104 15.49 -7.97 17.86
CA ASP A 104 15.49 -8.87 19.02
C ASP A 104 16.69 -8.67 19.95
N GLN A 105 17.80 -8.09 19.44
CA GLN A 105 18.98 -7.74 20.23
C GLN A 105 18.71 -6.67 21.31
N PHE A 106 17.57 -6.01 21.26
CA PHE A 106 17.15 -4.99 22.21
C PHE A 106 16.14 -5.49 23.24
N LEU A 107 15.81 -6.79 23.21
CA LEU A 107 14.91 -7.47 24.14
C LEU A 107 15.71 -8.41 25.06
N ASP A 108 15.42 -8.37 26.36
CA ASP A 108 16.03 -9.29 27.33
C ASP A 108 15.52 -10.73 27.13
N LYS A 109 15.95 -11.69 27.94
CA LYS A 109 15.49 -13.10 27.81
C LYS A 109 13.98 -13.28 28.02
N SER A 110 13.36 -12.40 28.80
CA SER A 110 11.92 -12.39 29.06
C SER A 110 11.11 -11.67 27.97
N GLY A 111 11.77 -11.09 26.96
CA GLY A 111 11.13 -10.35 25.88
C GLY A 111 10.83 -8.89 26.24
N LYS A 112 11.43 -8.35 27.29
CA LYS A 112 11.26 -6.97 27.72
C LYS A 112 12.33 -6.07 27.09
N PRO A 113 11.95 -4.90 26.55
CA PRO A 113 12.90 -3.89 26.11
C PRO A 113 13.76 -3.37 27.27
N TYR A 114 15.05 -3.19 27.00
CA TYR A 114 16.00 -2.68 28.01
C TYR A 114 16.96 -1.62 27.46
N THR A 115 16.77 -1.18 26.21
CA THR A 115 17.68 -0.22 25.56
C THR A 115 16.94 1.04 25.14
N LYS A 116 17.67 2.17 25.11
CA LYS A 116 17.16 3.43 24.56
C LYS A 116 16.70 3.29 23.11
N ALA A 117 17.43 2.52 22.30
CA ALA A 117 17.09 2.28 20.89
C ALA A 117 15.69 1.68 20.70
N PHE A 118 15.26 0.80 21.60
CA PHE A 118 13.90 0.25 21.54
C PHE A 118 12.85 1.31 21.90
N PHE A 119 13.09 2.10 22.94
CA PHE A 119 12.19 3.19 23.31
C PHE A 119 12.11 4.25 22.19
N ASP A 120 13.22 4.59 21.55
CA ASP A 120 13.26 5.50 20.41
C ASP A 120 12.43 4.96 19.23
N MET A 121 12.50 3.65 18.94
CA MET A 121 11.65 3.00 17.94
C MET A 121 10.14 3.12 18.30
N GLN A 122 9.77 2.95 19.57
CA GLN A 122 8.37 3.12 19.99
C GLN A 122 7.89 4.55 19.80
N GLN A 123 8.73 5.54 20.14
CA GLN A 123 8.42 6.95 19.92
C GLN A 123 8.32 7.31 18.44
N GLN A 124 9.16 6.70 17.59
CA GLN A 124 9.06 6.83 16.13
C GLN A 124 7.70 6.33 15.65
N ALA A 125 7.25 5.16 16.10
CA ALA A 125 5.94 4.60 15.75
C ALA A 125 4.80 5.55 16.11
N VAL A 126 4.82 6.13 17.32
CA VAL A 126 3.79 7.10 17.75
C VAL A 126 3.82 8.35 16.88
N SER A 127 5.00 8.91 16.62
CA SER A 127 5.14 10.14 15.83
C SER A 127 4.67 9.97 14.39
N GLN A 128 5.11 8.90 13.74
CA GLN A 128 4.72 8.57 12.37
C GLN A 128 3.23 8.26 12.28
N ALA A 129 2.69 7.45 13.21
CA ALA A 129 1.27 7.12 13.21
C ALA A 129 0.40 8.38 13.37
N GLY A 130 0.76 9.29 14.29
CA GLY A 130 0.03 10.54 14.48
C GLY A 130 -0.05 11.37 13.20
N MET A 131 1.08 11.52 12.50
CA MET A 131 1.14 12.27 11.24
C MET A 131 0.35 11.56 10.12
N VAL A 132 0.53 10.26 9.93
CA VAL A 132 -0.15 9.51 8.86
C VAL A 132 -1.66 9.46 9.07
N ASN A 133 -2.11 9.22 10.30
CA ASN A 133 -3.54 9.15 10.63
C ASN A 133 -4.26 10.50 10.46
N ALA A 134 -3.54 11.62 10.57
CA ALA A 134 -4.08 12.96 10.32
C ALA A 134 -4.26 13.27 8.83
N ASN A 135 -3.66 12.47 7.93
CA ASN A 135 -3.58 12.76 6.50
C ASN A 135 -4.10 11.60 5.62
N PRO A 136 -5.39 11.21 5.72
CA PRO A 136 -5.96 10.19 4.83
C PRO A 136 -5.93 10.66 3.36
N PRO A 137 -5.74 9.76 2.37
CA PRO A 137 -5.74 8.30 2.49
C PRO A 137 -4.38 7.66 2.87
N ALA A 138 -3.41 8.41 3.39
CA ALA A 138 -2.11 7.85 3.77
C ALA A 138 -2.24 6.69 4.77
N ARG A 139 -1.43 5.66 4.56
CA ARG A 139 -1.32 4.47 5.43
C ARG A 139 0.12 4.23 5.81
N LEU A 140 0.31 3.49 6.91
CA LEU A 140 1.61 3.12 7.44
C LEU A 140 1.62 1.63 7.76
N LYS A 141 2.63 0.91 7.26
CA LYS A 141 2.88 -0.49 7.59
C LYS A 141 4.30 -0.73 8.07
N TRP A 142 4.40 -1.41 9.21
CA TRP A 142 5.67 -1.79 9.84
C TRP A 142 5.96 -3.27 9.62
N TYR A 143 7.13 -3.57 9.06
CA TYR A 143 7.61 -4.93 8.83
C TYR A 143 8.70 -5.26 9.82
N PHE A 144 8.61 -6.42 10.45
CA PHE A 144 9.60 -6.93 11.38
C PHE A 144 10.24 -8.19 10.83
N GLN A 145 11.57 -8.27 10.92
CA GLN A 145 12.29 -9.46 10.47
C GLN A 145 12.11 -10.65 11.41
N THR A 146 11.76 -10.38 12.68
CA THR A 146 11.69 -11.39 13.72
C THR A 146 10.34 -11.36 14.43
N GLU A 147 9.82 -12.56 14.69
CA GLU A 147 8.53 -12.78 15.35
C GLU A 147 8.48 -12.16 16.74
N ARG A 148 9.59 -12.24 17.47
CA ARG A 148 9.66 -11.83 18.88
C ARG A 148 9.42 -10.33 19.05
N THR A 149 10.10 -9.50 18.25
CA THR A 149 9.88 -8.05 18.27
C THR A 149 8.49 -7.69 17.74
N TRP A 150 8.03 -8.34 16.67
CA TRP A 150 6.68 -8.10 16.16
C TRP A 150 5.60 -8.41 17.19
N ALA A 151 5.68 -9.57 17.86
CA ALA A 151 4.75 -9.99 18.89
C ALA A 151 4.68 -8.99 20.04
N TYR A 152 5.82 -8.37 20.41
CA TYR A 152 5.86 -7.30 21.39
C TYR A 152 5.15 -6.02 20.90
N MET A 153 5.38 -5.62 19.64
CA MET A 153 4.92 -4.33 19.10
C MET A 153 3.48 -4.35 18.56
N ARG A 154 2.98 -5.50 18.07
CA ARG A 154 1.74 -5.59 17.28
C ARG A 154 0.51 -4.97 17.96
N THR A 155 0.35 -5.16 19.26
CA THR A 155 -0.80 -4.61 20.00
C THR A 155 -0.72 -3.09 20.09
N SER A 156 0.47 -2.55 20.30
CA SER A 156 0.69 -1.10 20.35
C SER A 156 0.52 -0.46 18.98
N LEU A 157 1.04 -1.08 17.91
CA LEU A 157 0.88 -0.62 16.54
C LEU A 157 -0.58 -0.65 16.10
N ALA A 158 -1.32 -1.72 16.43
CA ALA A 158 -2.75 -1.79 16.14
C ALA A 158 -3.55 -0.67 16.81
N ARG A 159 -3.24 -0.33 18.07
CA ARG A 159 -3.85 0.83 18.77
C ARG A 159 -3.53 2.17 18.11
N LEU A 160 -2.37 2.26 17.46
CA LEU A 160 -1.95 3.42 16.67
C LEU A 160 -2.51 3.40 15.24
N ARG A 161 -3.34 2.41 14.88
CA ARG A 161 -3.88 2.21 13.51
C ARG A 161 -2.79 1.98 12.47
N VAL A 162 -1.67 1.40 12.89
CA VAL A 162 -0.54 1.02 12.04
C VAL A 162 -0.63 -0.47 11.72
N GLU A 163 -0.59 -0.79 10.42
CA GLU A 163 -0.51 -2.17 9.98
C GLU A 163 0.85 -2.76 10.32
N SER A 164 0.90 -4.05 10.66
CA SER A 164 2.19 -4.70 10.89
C SER A 164 2.17 -6.17 10.60
N GLU A 165 3.32 -6.70 10.19
CA GLU A 165 3.55 -8.13 10.02
C GLU A 165 4.99 -8.51 10.29
N CYS A 166 5.19 -9.79 10.62
CA CYS A 166 6.49 -10.42 10.63
C CYS A 166 6.79 -10.99 9.23
N LEU A 167 7.87 -10.54 8.60
CA LEU A 167 8.31 -10.98 7.27
C LEU A 167 9.83 -11.24 7.28
N PRO A 168 10.27 -12.43 7.71
CA PRO A 168 11.69 -12.78 7.87
C PRO A 168 12.54 -12.62 6.61
#